data_AF-A0A9E7AYZ0-F1
#
_entry.id   AF-A0A9E7AYZ0-F1
#
_cell.length_a   1.000
_cell.length_b   1.000
_cell.length_c   1.000
_cell.angle_alpha   90.00
_cell.angle_beta   90.00
_cell.angle_gamma   90.00
#
_symmetry.space_group_name_H-M   'P 1'
#
loop_
_entity.id
_entity.type
_entity.pdbx_description
1 polymer ?
#
loop_
_entity_poly.entity_id
_entity_poly.type
_entity_poly.pdbx_seq_one_letter_code
_entity_poly.pdbx_strand_id
1 'polypeptide(L)'
;MKNGFLFFALFFSTLLSAGDSTATHLLRTGDTLRLRIYGNVVAYEAVPGEYENLRQGTLSLVPVTYRAAQKPFYTDDLSFHAAFPGTYYFAWSTGSVPVSLPDTIRSVKPPHLFFKQNCVQIVVRERDDYVGYLTELLHTPFILPPMQVPHAGHQADIRAGADCAELAIYGKRREGFKVPYCGPMGIKKYLDTLSGPPERGTVIHFGGQVSVLYEDRGVKGEIDDEDLLIESYGTGTQIVAFRDCAYHGRKFGLYSWKKKLSRL
;
A
#
# COMPACT_ATOMS: atom_id res chain seq x y z
N MET A 1 40.11 -21.94 -7.99
CA MET A 1 40.00 -20.48 -8.18
C MET A 1 38.51 -20.13 -8.20
N LYS A 2 38.00 -19.53 -7.11
CA LYS A 2 36.59 -19.15 -6.94
C LYS A 2 36.44 -17.69 -7.37
N ASN A 3 35.70 -17.45 -8.45
CA ASN A 3 35.35 -16.10 -8.89
C ASN A 3 34.19 -15.59 -8.04
N GLY A 4 34.48 -14.68 -7.12
CA GLY A 4 33.48 -13.93 -6.37
C GLY A 4 32.96 -12.78 -7.23
N PHE A 5 31.67 -12.83 -7.57
CA PHE A 5 30.96 -11.68 -8.14
C PHE A 5 30.71 -10.66 -7.03
N LEU A 6 31.33 -9.49 -7.16
CA LEU A 6 31.12 -8.33 -6.29
C LEU A 6 29.84 -7.61 -6.78
N PHE A 7 28.74 -7.71 -6.04
CA PHE A 7 27.56 -6.89 -6.28
C PHE A 7 27.84 -5.47 -5.78
N PHE A 8 27.95 -4.50 -6.70
CA PHE A 8 27.93 -3.09 -6.36
C PHE A 8 26.48 -2.69 -6.05
N ALA A 9 26.19 -2.45 -4.76
CA ALA A 9 24.98 -1.72 -4.37
C ALA A 9 25.18 -0.24 -4.76
N LEU A 10 24.52 0.21 -5.82
CA LEU A 10 24.41 1.63 -6.16
C LEU A 10 23.52 2.30 -5.11
N PHE A 11 24.13 3.02 -4.16
CA PHE A 11 23.42 3.94 -3.27
C PHE A 11 23.07 5.21 -4.06
N PHE A 12 21.81 5.34 -4.48
CA PHE A 12 21.31 6.61 -5.02
C PHE A 12 20.96 7.53 -3.84
N SER A 13 21.82 8.51 -3.54
CA SER A 13 21.47 9.63 -2.66
C SER A 13 20.91 10.78 -3.50
N THR A 14 19.59 10.85 -3.65
CA THR A 14 18.96 12.01 -4.29
C THR A 14 18.79 13.12 -3.25
N LEU A 15 19.54 14.22 -3.41
CA LEU A 15 19.40 15.41 -2.57
C LEU A 15 18.29 16.28 -3.17
N LEU A 16 17.10 16.30 -2.56
CA LEU A 16 15.98 17.14 -3.01
C LEU A 16 15.95 18.45 -2.23
N SER A 17 15.77 19.57 -2.94
CA SER A 17 15.51 20.87 -2.33
C SER A 17 14.04 21.00 -1.94
N ALA A 18 13.74 21.73 -0.87
CA ALA A 18 12.41 21.84 -0.24
C ALA A 18 11.27 22.41 -1.12
N GLY A 19 11.50 22.69 -2.40
CA GLY A 19 10.52 23.25 -3.33
C GLY A 19 9.55 22.25 -3.96
N ASP A 20 9.79 20.94 -3.85
CA ASP A 20 9.00 19.87 -4.48
C ASP A 20 8.16 19.07 -3.45
N SER A 21 7.60 19.79 -2.47
CA SER A 21 7.12 19.25 -1.19
C SER A 21 5.71 18.63 -1.18
N THR A 22 5.15 18.31 -2.35
CA THR A 22 4.04 17.31 -2.49
C THR A 22 4.54 15.93 -2.92
N ALA A 23 5.85 15.70 -2.97
CA ALA A 23 6.41 14.50 -3.58
C ALA A 23 6.03 13.22 -2.84
N THR A 24 5.60 12.23 -3.61
CA THR A 24 5.67 10.83 -3.22
C THR A 24 7.05 10.31 -3.62
N HIS A 25 7.81 9.78 -2.66
CA HIS A 25 9.06 9.07 -2.93
C HIS A 25 8.81 7.57 -2.95
N LEU A 26 9.19 6.92 -4.04
CA LEU A 26 9.12 5.47 -4.19
C LEU A 26 10.49 4.88 -3.86
N LEU A 27 10.54 3.99 -2.88
CA LEU A 27 11.73 3.31 -2.42
C LEU A 27 11.54 1.80 -2.50
N ARG A 28 12.65 1.06 -2.54
CA ARG A 28 12.69 -0.37 -2.28
C ARG A 28 13.15 -0.65 -0.85
N THR A 29 12.84 -1.84 -0.36
CA THR A 29 13.38 -2.30 0.93
C THR A 29 14.90 -2.30 0.89
N GLY A 30 15.54 -1.71 1.91
CA GLY A 30 16.98 -1.50 2.00
C GLY A 30 17.47 -0.13 1.50
N ASP A 31 16.64 0.62 0.76
CA ASP A 31 16.99 1.98 0.33
C ASP A 31 17.07 2.93 1.52
N THR A 32 17.76 4.05 1.32
CA THR A 32 17.81 5.14 2.30
C THR A 32 17.50 6.46 1.61
N LEU A 33 16.53 7.19 2.16
CA LEU A 33 16.17 8.53 1.73
C LEU A 33 16.69 9.54 2.76
N ARG A 34 17.33 10.61 2.30
CA ARG A 34 17.72 11.74 3.14
C ARG A 34 17.04 13.01 2.64
N LEU A 35 16.35 13.70 3.52
CA LEU A 35 15.62 14.93 3.23
C LEU A 35 16.12 16.04 4.15
N ARG A 36 16.50 17.18 3.58
CA ARG A 36 16.76 18.38 4.38
C ARG A 36 15.44 19.02 4.77
N ILE A 37 15.09 18.93 6.05
CA ILE A 37 13.85 19.47 6.61
C ILE A 37 14.25 20.35 7.78
N TYR A 38 13.87 21.62 7.78
CA TYR A 38 14.16 22.53 8.89
C TYR A 38 12.90 22.76 9.72
N GLY A 39 12.77 22.07 10.85
CA GLY A 39 11.64 22.28 11.75
C GLY A 39 11.28 21.06 12.59
N ASN A 40 10.11 21.15 13.25
CA ASN A 40 9.53 20.02 13.96
C ASN A 40 8.89 19.07 12.95
N VAL A 41 9.27 17.79 13.00
CA VAL A 41 8.77 16.71 12.16
C VAL A 41 7.85 15.80 12.96
N VAL A 42 6.75 15.37 12.34
CA VAL A 42 5.81 14.38 12.87
C VAL A 42 5.60 13.29 11.82
N ALA A 43 5.72 12.03 12.25
CA ALA A 43 5.27 10.90 11.45
C ALA A 43 3.78 10.66 11.68
N TYR A 44 3.01 10.51 10.61
CA TYR A 44 1.61 10.13 10.67
C TYR A 44 1.40 8.72 10.16
N GLU A 45 0.56 7.98 10.88
CA GLU A 45 0.09 6.66 10.51
C GLU A 45 -1.43 6.71 10.33
N ALA A 46 -1.94 6.00 9.34
CA ALA A 46 -3.38 5.79 9.24
C ALA A 46 -3.83 4.91 10.41
N VAL A 47 -4.92 5.28 11.07
CA VAL A 47 -5.52 4.47 12.13
C VAL A 47 -6.16 3.24 11.48
N PRO A 48 -5.73 2.01 11.82
CA PRO A 48 -6.31 0.80 11.28
C PRO A 48 -7.81 0.70 11.61
N GLY A 49 -8.59 0.15 10.69
CA GLY A 49 -10.02 -0.05 10.86
C GLY A 49 -10.77 -0.13 9.53
N GLU A 50 -12.08 -0.39 9.64
CA GLU A 50 -13.01 -0.44 8.51
C GLU A 50 -13.64 0.93 8.25
N TYR A 51 -13.29 1.55 7.12
CA TYR A 51 -13.86 2.81 6.68
C TYR A 51 -14.92 2.54 5.60
N GLU A 52 -16.18 2.53 6.02
CA GLU A 52 -17.30 2.18 5.14
C GLU A 52 -17.84 3.41 4.39
N ASN A 53 -17.50 3.51 3.11
CA ASN A 53 -18.06 4.48 2.17
C ASN A 53 -19.50 4.14 1.74
N LEU A 54 -20.01 2.96 2.10
CA LEU A 54 -21.37 2.53 1.81
C LEU A 54 -22.23 2.54 3.08
N ARG A 55 -22.88 3.67 3.38
CA ARG A 55 -23.77 3.76 4.55
C ARG A 55 -25.23 3.73 4.11
N GLN A 56 -25.97 2.71 4.57
CA GLN A 56 -27.39 2.54 4.25
C GLN A 56 -27.69 2.59 2.74
N GLY A 57 -26.81 1.99 1.93
CA GLY A 57 -26.94 1.97 0.47
C GLY A 57 -26.52 3.25 -0.25
N THR A 58 -26.13 4.30 0.48
CA THR A 58 -25.66 5.56 -0.10
C THR A 58 -24.13 5.60 -0.09
N LEU A 59 -23.55 5.87 -1.25
CA LEU A 59 -22.11 6.05 -1.40
C LEU A 59 -21.70 7.45 -0.91
N SER A 60 -20.73 7.51 0.00
CA SER A 60 -20.17 8.74 0.54
C SER A 60 -18.70 8.55 0.92
N LEU A 61 -17.87 9.56 0.65
CA LEU A 61 -16.46 9.51 1.03
C LEU A 61 -16.32 9.68 2.54
N VAL A 62 -15.98 8.60 3.24
CA VAL A 62 -15.65 8.62 4.66
C VAL A 62 -14.20 9.06 4.85
N PRO A 63 -13.94 10.08 5.69
CA PRO A 63 -12.58 10.49 6.01
C PRO A 63 -11.81 9.40 6.75
N VAL A 64 -10.58 9.14 6.31
CA VAL A 64 -9.61 8.30 7.03
C VAL A 64 -9.02 9.11 8.18
N THR A 65 -8.80 8.46 9.31
CA THR A 65 -8.14 9.06 10.47
C THR A 65 -6.65 8.75 10.41
N TYR A 66 -5.81 9.76 10.60
CA TYR A 66 -4.36 9.63 10.74
C TYR A 66 -3.93 10.17 12.10
N ARG A 67 -3.03 9.49 12.79
CA ARG A 67 -2.54 9.89 14.12
C ARG A 67 -1.03 10.12 14.07
N ALA A 68 -0.55 11.10 14.83
CA ALA A 68 0.87 11.26 15.09
C ALA A 68 1.41 10.01 15.81
N ALA A 69 2.31 9.28 15.15
CA ALA A 69 2.89 8.03 15.66
C ALA A 69 3.97 8.27 16.71
N GLN A 70 4.56 9.47 16.70
CA GLN A 70 5.61 9.88 17.62
C GLN A 70 5.44 11.34 18.01
N LYS A 71 6.03 11.70 19.16
CA LYS A 71 6.13 13.11 19.55
C LYS A 71 6.92 13.88 18.48
N PRO A 72 6.55 15.13 18.19
CA PRO A 72 7.33 15.96 17.28
C PRO A 72 8.79 16.04 17.72
N PHE A 73 9.71 15.96 16.77
CA PHE A 73 11.14 16.15 17.01
C PHE A 73 11.71 17.18 16.04
N TYR A 74 12.66 17.97 16.50
CA TYR A 74 13.35 18.93 15.63
C TYR A 74 14.49 18.22 14.89
N THR A 75 14.61 18.45 13.60
CA THR A 75 15.77 18.05 12.81
C THR A 75 16.04 19.07 11.71
N ASP A 76 17.25 19.05 11.16
CA ASP A 76 17.69 19.66 9.91
C ASP A 76 17.87 18.62 8.77
N ASP A 77 17.98 17.34 9.14
CA ASP A 77 18.10 16.19 8.24
C ASP A 77 17.20 15.03 8.71
N LEU A 78 16.25 14.64 7.86
CA LEU A 78 15.46 13.43 8.04
C LEU A 78 16.08 12.30 7.21
N SER A 79 16.69 11.33 7.90
CA SER A 79 17.16 10.08 7.29
C SER A 79 16.14 8.97 7.52
N PHE A 80 15.53 8.49 6.44
CA PHE A 80 14.59 7.37 6.45
C PHE A 80 15.26 6.12 5.85
N HIS A 81 15.39 5.06 6.66
CA HIS A 81 15.85 3.76 6.19
C HIS A 81 14.64 2.87 5.89
N ALA A 82 14.50 2.43 4.65
CA ALA A 82 13.36 1.66 4.15
C ALA A 82 13.44 0.20 4.60
N ALA A 83 13.32 -0.05 5.91
CA ALA A 83 13.44 -1.39 6.49
C ALA A 83 12.24 -2.29 6.20
N PHE A 84 11.05 -1.70 6.08
CA PHE A 84 9.79 -2.42 5.88
C PHE A 84 8.97 -1.81 4.76
N PRO A 85 8.31 -2.63 3.93
CA PRO A 85 7.38 -2.14 2.91
C PRO A 85 6.15 -1.44 3.54
N GLY A 86 5.50 -0.59 2.76
CA GLY A 86 4.30 0.14 3.15
C GLY A 86 4.33 1.62 2.80
N THR A 87 3.30 2.33 3.23
CA THR A 87 3.16 3.78 3.02
C THR A 87 3.35 4.53 4.33
N TYR A 88 4.19 5.57 4.29
CA TYR A 88 4.57 6.40 5.43
C TYR A 88 4.37 7.89 5.11
N TYR A 89 4.03 8.68 6.12
CA TYR A 89 3.85 10.13 5.99
C TYR A 89 4.68 10.87 7.02
N PHE A 90 5.46 11.85 6.56
CA PHE A 90 6.21 12.75 7.44
C PHE A 90 5.81 14.18 7.11
N ALA A 91 5.24 14.89 8.09
CA ALA A 91 4.93 16.30 7.98
C ALA A 91 5.85 17.14 8.85
N TRP A 92 6.02 18.41 8.52
CA TRP A 92 6.82 19.33 9.32
C TRP A 92 6.20 20.72 9.44
N SER A 93 6.65 21.52 10.40
CA SER A 93 6.28 22.94 10.51
C SER A 93 7.50 23.81 10.18
N THR A 94 7.37 24.71 9.22
CA THR A 94 8.41 25.72 8.92
C THR A 94 8.19 26.98 9.75
N GLY A 95 9.24 27.51 10.38
CA GLY A 95 9.20 28.79 11.11
C GLY A 95 9.79 28.74 12.53
N SER A 96 10.11 29.93 13.06
CA SER A 96 10.62 30.14 14.42
C SER A 96 9.55 30.06 15.50
N VAL A 97 8.27 30.10 15.11
CA VAL A 97 7.13 29.89 16.00
C VAL A 97 6.63 28.45 15.79
N PRO A 98 6.51 27.62 16.84
CA PRO A 98 5.99 26.27 16.70
C PRO A 98 4.51 26.32 16.29
N VAL A 99 4.22 26.21 15.00
CA VAL A 99 2.88 25.83 14.57
C VAL A 99 2.73 24.36 14.97
N SER A 100 1.91 24.10 15.99
CA SER A 100 1.63 22.73 16.42
C SER A 100 0.97 21.97 15.26
N LEU A 101 1.68 20.97 14.73
CA LEU A 101 1.05 19.97 13.86
C LEU A 101 -0.03 19.23 14.65
N PRO A 102 -1.21 18.95 14.05
CA PRO A 102 -2.31 18.34 14.78
C PRO A 102 -2.00 16.89 15.16
N ASP A 103 -2.33 16.47 16.39
CA ASP A 103 -2.13 15.08 16.81
C ASP A 103 -2.97 14.06 16.01
N THR A 104 -4.05 14.53 15.40
CA THR A 104 -4.96 13.71 14.61
C THR A 104 -5.50 14.49 13.41
N ILE A 105 -5.54 13.83 12.26
CA ILE A 105 -6.09 14.36 11.00
C ILE A 105 -7.23 13.46 10.58
N ARG A 106 -8.34 14.03 10.13
CA ARG A 106 -9.44 13.31 9.49
C ARG A 106 -9.65 13.87 8.10
N SER A 107 -9.38 13.06 7.08
CA SER A 107 -9.41 13.53 5.70
C SER A 107 -9.69 12.40 4.71
N VAL A 108 -10.40 12.72 3.63
CA VAL A 108 -10.59 11.81 2.48
C VAL A 108 -9.34 11.73 1.59
N LYS A 109 -8.42 12.69 1.76
CA LYS A 109 -7.10 12.72 1.12
C LYS A 109 -6.01 12.34 2.15
N PRO A 110 -4.99 11.57 1.76
CA PRO A 110 -3.85 11.28 2.63
C PRO A 110 -3.05 12.55 2.99
N PRO A 111 -2.26 12.54 4.09
CA PRO A 111 -1.60 13.72 4.64
C PRO A 111 -0.80 14.55 3.63
N HIS A 112 -0.01 13.93 2.74
CA HIS A 112 0.80 14.62 1.74
C HIS A 112 -0.02 15.42 0.70
N LEU A 113 -1.28 15.03 0.45
CA LEU A 113 -2.19 15.78 -0.44
C LEU A 113 -2.96 16.87 0.31
N PHE A 114 -2.94 16.85 1.64
CA PHE A 114 -3.54 17.86 2.50
C PHE A 114 -2.52 18.96 2.85
N PHE A 115 -1.35 18.59 3.36
CA PHE A 115 -0.25 19.50 3.69
C PHE A 115 0.67 19.73 2.48
N LYS A 116 0.14 20.39 1.44
CA LYS A 116 0.78 20.50 0.12
C LYS A 116 2.23 21.01 0.08
N GLN A 117 2.76 21.59 1.15
CA GLN A 117 4.13 22.12 1.15
C GLN A 117 5.00 21.59 2.27
N ASN A 118 4.43 20.80 3.18
CA ASN A 118 5.06 20.42 4.42
C ASN A 118 4.76 18.97 4.80
N CYS A 119 4.54 18.10 3.82
CA CYS A 119 4.41 16.68 4.07
C CYS A 119 4.85 15.86 2.86
N VAL A 120 5.64 14.84 3.13
CA VAL A 120 6.12 13.89 2.15
C VAL A 120 5.42 12.55 2.36
N GLN A 121 5.11 11.85 1.26
CA GLN A 121 4.74 10.44 1.30
C GLN A 121 5.95 9.61 0.90
N ILE A 122 6.32 8.64 1.72
CA ILE A 122 7.34 7.64 1.38
C ILE A 122 6.61 6.32 1.18
N VAL A 123 6.77 5.72 0.01
CA VAL A 123 6.18 4.42 -0.33
C VAL A 123 7.30 3.44 -0.55
N VAL A 124 7.36 2.42 0.29
CA VAL A 124 8.37 1.37 0.23
C VAL A 124 7.74 0.10 -0.32
N ARG A 125 8.39 -0.51 -1.30
CA ARG A 125 8.02 -1.84 -1.81
C ARG A 125 9.15 -2.84 -1.65
N GLU A 126 8.82 -4.12 -1.62
CA GLU A 126 9.86 -5.15 -1.57
C GLU A 126 10.50 -5.43 -2.93
N ARG A 127 9.70 -5.43 -3.99
CA ARG A 127 10.09 -5.87 -5.34
C ARG A 127 9.38 -5.06 -6.42
N ASP A 128 9.92 -5.09 -7.63
CA ASP A 128 9.34 -4.48 -8.84
C ASP A 128 8.52 -5.49 -9.65
N ASP A 129 7.65 -6.23 -8.95
CA ASP A 129 6.72 -7.19 -9.52
C ASP A 129 5.30 -6.93 -8.97
N TYR A 130 4.30 -7.61 -9.54
CA TYR A 130 2.91 -7.53 -9.11
C TYR A 130 2.73 -7.55 -7.59
N VAL A 131 3.31 -8.54 -6.90
CA VAL A 131 3.15 -8.72 -5.45
C VAL A 131 3.92 -7.66 -4.67
N GLY A 132 5.11 -7.29 -5.14
CA GLY A 132 5.89 -6.18 -4.59
C GLY A 132 5.11 -4.87 -4.63
N TYR A 133 4.36 -4.59 -5.70
CA TYR A 133 3.49 -3.42 -5.73
C TYR A 133 2.36 -3.49 -4.72
N LEU A 134 1.78 -4.66 -4.42
CA LEU A 134 0.76 -4.79 -3.38
C LEU A 134 1.29 -4.37 -2.00
N THR A 135 2.58 -4.59 -1.74
CA THR A 135 3.21 -4.20 -0.46
C THR A 135 3.28 -2.68 -0.25
N GLU A 136 3.12 -1.87 -1.30
CA GLU A 136 3.00 -0.40 -1.19
C GLU A 136 1.78 0.01 -0.33
N LEU A 137 0.74 -0.83 -0.26
CA LEU A 137 -0.47 -0.58 0.53
C LEU A 137 -0.40 -1.10 1.97
N LEU A 138 0.69 -1.72 2.40
CA LEU A 138 0.89 -2.01 3.84
C LEU A 138 0.85 -0.70 4.64
N HIS A 139 0.34 -0.78 5.87
CA HIS A 139 0.02 0.36 6.74
C HIS A 139 -1.09 1.30 6.22
N THR A 140 -1.85 0.88 5.20
CA THR A 140 -3.10 1.56 4.81
C THR A 140 -4.32 0.80 5.36
N PRO A 141 -5.39 1.52 5.76
CA PRO A 141 -6.58 0.91 6.35
C PRO A 141 -7.49 0.28 5.29
N PHE A 142 -8.47 -0.48 5.77
CA PHE A 142 -9.49 -1.07 4.92
C PHE A 142 -10.57 -0.02 4.60
N ILE A 143 -10.91 0.15 3.32
CA ILE A 143 -11.97 1.08 2.89
C ILE A 143 -12.95 0.32 2.02
N LEU A 144 -14.26 0.38 2.32
CA LEU A 144 -15.28 -0.39 1.60
C LEU A 144 -16.48 0.43 1.14
N PRO A 145 -16.78 0.45 -0.18
CA PRO A 145 -15.81 0.33 -1.27
C PRO A 145 -14.92 1.57 -1.32
N PRO A 146 -13.63 1.48 -1.70
CA PRO A 146 -12.85 2.67 -1.99
C PRO A 146 -13.46 3.43 -3.17
N MET A 147 -13.26 4.75 -3.19
CA MET A 147 -13.92 5.62 -4.18
C MET A 147 -12.96 6.61 -4.84
N GLN A 148 -13.42 7.23 -5.92
CA GLN A 148 -12.75 8.36 -6.55
C GLN A 148 -12.83 9.61 -5.66
N VAL A 149 -11.67 10.14 -5.26
CA VAL A 149 -11.55 11.41 -4.54
C VAL A 149 -11.42 12.57 -5.53
N PRO A 150 -12.24 13.64 -5.41
CA PRO A 150 -12.17 14.80 -6.29
C PRO A 150 -10.77 15.41 -6.36
N HIS A 151 -10.27 15.56 -7.59
CA HIS A 151 -8.97 16.13 -7.92
C HIS A 151 -7.77 15.43 -7.25
N ALA A 152 -7.88 14.16 -6.85
CA ALA A 152 -6.78 13.41 -6.24
C ALA A 152 -6.57 12.02 -6.86
N GLY A 153 -7.63 11.25 -7.14
CA GLY A 153 -7.51 9.89 -7.66
C GLY A 153 -8.39 8.88 -6.91
N HIS A 154 -8.30 7.61 -7.28
CA HIS A 154 -8.93 6.52 -6.51
C HIS A 154 -8.27 6.39 -5.13
N GLN A 155 -9.01 6.07 -4.08
CA GLN A 155 -8.46 5.91 -2.72
C GLN A 155 -7.32 4.87 -2.65
N ALA A 156 -7.41 3.78 -3.41
CA ALA A 156 -6.33 2.81 -3.53
C ALA A 156 -5.10 3.39 -4.27
N ASP A 157 -5.29 4.08 -5.40
CA ASP A 157 -4.19 4.69 -6.17
C ASP A 157 -3.41 5.74 -5.35
N ILE A 158 -4.11 6.55 -4.54
CA ILE A 158 -3.46 7.55 -3.66
C ILE A 158 -2.96 6.97 -2.33
N ARG A 159 -3.07 5.65 -2.14
CA ARG A 159 -2.73 4.91 -0.90
C ARG A 159 -3.44 5.44 0.35
N ALA A 160 -4.68 5.89 0.21
CA ALA A 160 -5.53 6.20 1.36
C ALA A 160 -6.07 4.93 2.05
N GLY A 161 -6.18 3.83 1.30
CA GLY A 161 -6.69 2.53 1.72
C GLY A 161 -7.37 1.81 0.57
N ALA A 162 -7.67 0.52 0.75
CA ALA A 162 -8.27 -0.33 -0.27
C ALA A 162 -9.17 -1.40 0.36
N ASP A 163 -10.11 -1.96 -0.42
CA ASP A 163 -10.75 -3.23 -0.09
C ASP A 163 -9.93 -4.41 -0.66
N CYS A 164 -10.43 -5.63 -0.43
CA CYS A 164 -9.78 -6.87 -0.87
C CYS A 164 -9.59 -6.98 -2.39
N ALA A 165 -10.60 -6.63 -3.20
CA ALA A 165 -10.51 -6.73 -4.65
C ALA A 165 -9.66 -5.59 -5.23
N GLU A 166 -9.81 -4.41 -4.67
CA GLU A 166 -9.08 -3.23 -5.09
C GLU A 166 -7.60 -3.28 -4.74
N LEU A 167 -7.21 -3.94 -3.64
CA LEU A 167 -5.82 -4.29 -3.38
C LEU A 167 -5.25 -5.10 -4.56
N ALA A 168 -5.91 -6.19 -4.95
CA ALA A 168 -5.45 -7.03 -6.05
C ALA A 168 -5.36 -6.24 -7.38
N ILE A 169 -6.35 -5.38 -7.67
CA ILE A 169 -6.39 -4.53 -8.86
C ILE A 169 -5.28 -3.47 -8.84
N TYR A 170 -5.02 -2.87 -7.68
CA TYR A 170 -3.99 -1.85 -7.49
C TYR A 170 -2.61 -2.34 -7.96
N GLY A 171 -2.21 -3.56 -7.60
CA GLY A 171 -0.93 -4.13 -8.06
C GLY A 171 -0.82 -4.17 -9.59
N LYS A 172 -1.89 -4.55 -10.30
CA LYS A 172 -1.90 -4.55 -11.78
C LYS A 172 -1.89 -3.17 -12.38
N ARG A 173 -2.58 -2.21 -11.76
CA ARG A 173 -2.51 -0.81 -12.19
C ARG A 173 -1.11 -0.25 -11.99
N ARG A 174 -0.42 -0.62 -10.90
CA ARG A 174 0.98 -0.25 -10.65
C ARG A 174 1.96 -0.86 -11.65
N GLU A 175 1.67 -2.04 -12.19
CA GLU A 175 2.39 -2.63 -13.33
C GLU A 175 2.07 -1.95 -14.68
N GLY A 176 1.19 -0.95 -14.70
CA GLY A 176 0.84 -0.21 -15.91
C GLY A 176 -0.35 -0.79 -16.69
N PHE A 177 -1.23 -1.59 -16.06
CA PHE A 177 -2.43 -2.12 -16.72
C PHE A 177 -3.69 -1.29 -16.43
N LYS A 178 -4.58 -1.16 -17.43
CA LYS A 178 -5.89 -0.51 -17.34
C LYS A 178 -6.95 -1.48 -16.81
N VAL A 179 -6.84 -1.86 -15.54
CA VAL A 179 -7.89 -2.61 -14.84
C VAL A 179 -8.80 -1.62 -14.09
N PRO A 180 -10.11 -1.57 -14.38
CA PRO A 180 -11.06 -0.77 -13.61
C PRO A 180 -11.20 -1.31 -12.19
N TYR A 181 -11.27 -0.40 -11.22
CA TYR A 181 -11.66 -0.75 -9.85
C TYR A 181 -13.08 -1.32 -9.85
N CYS A 182 -13.23 -2.45 -9.19
CA CYS A 182 -14.49 -3.17 -9.06
C CYS A 182 -14.43 -4.11 -7.86
N GLY A 183 -15.59 -4.48 -7.32
CA GLY A 183 -15.65 -5.37 -6.17
C GLY A 183 -15.27 -6.83 -6.49
N PRO A 184 -15.25 -7.70 -5.46
CA PRO A 184 -14.79 -9.09 -5.55
C PRO A 184 -15.42 -9.89 -6.69
N MET A 185 -16.71 -9.75 -6.96
CA MET A 185 -17.34 -10.48 -8.07
C MET A 185 -16.98 -9.90 -9.45
N GLY A 186 -16.71 -8.59 -9.53
CA GLY A 186 -16.36 -7.90 -10.77
C GLY A 186 -14.97 -8.28 -11.29
N ILE A 187 -14.01 -8.50 -10.38
CA ILE A 187 -12.61 -8.79 -10.74
C ILE A 187 -12.48 -10.05 -11.60
N LYS A 188 -13.39 -11.04 -11.45
CA LYS A 188 -13.40 -12.28 -12.23
C LYS A 188 -13.42 -12.06 -13.74
N LYS A 189 -13.93 -10.93 -14.22
CA LYS A 189 -13.90 -10.56 -15.65
C LYS A 189 -12.47 -10.43 -16.20
N TYR A 190 -11.50 -10.16 -15.33
CA TYR A 190 -10.09 -9.91 -15.66
C TYR A 190 -9.17 -11.09 -15.30
N LEU A 191 -9.76 -12.19 -14.82
CA LEU A 191 -9.06 -13.37 -14.34
C LEU A 191 -9.39 -14.59 -15.20
N ASP A 192 -8.43 -15.49 -15.34
CA ASP A 192 -8.61 -16.84 -15.87
C ASP A 192 -8.49 -17.84 -14.70
N THR A 193 -9.34 -18.86 -14.68
CA THR A 193 -9.19 -19.96 -13.71
C THR A 193 -7.81 -20.58 -13.87
N LEU A 194 -7.11 -20.78 -12.76
CA LEU A 194 -5.79 -21.38 -12.76
C LEU A 194 -5.89 -22.88 -13.09
N SER A 195 -5.13 -23.34 -14.08
CA SER A 195 -5.08 -24.75 -14.51
C SER A 195 -3.85 -25.51 -14.01
N GLY A 196 -2.91 -24.82 -13.36
CA GLY A 196 -1.66 -25.39 -12.83
C GLY A 196 -1.50 -25.12 -11.33
N PRO A 197 -0.33 -25.42 -10.75
CA PRO A 197 -0.07 -25.12 -9.35
C PRO A 197 -0.12 -23.60 -9.11
N PRO A 198 -0.62 -23.15 -7.94
CA PRO A 198 -0.50 -21.76 -7.52
C PRO A 198 0.97 -21.33 -7.48
N GLU A 199 1.18 -20.08 -7.90
CA GLU A 199 2.46 -19.39 -7.76
C GLU A 199 2.24 -18.02 -7.11
N ARG A 200 3.31 -17.38 -6.64
CA ARG A 200 3.26 -16.01 -6.10
C ARG A 200 2.50 -15.09 -7.08
N GLY A 201 1.52 -14.36 -6.56
CA GLY A 201 0.63 -13.51 -7.34
C GLY A 201 -0.65 -14.18 -7.83
N THR A 202 -0.82 -15.48 -7.55
CA THR A 202 -2.10 -16.17 -7.74
C THR A 202 -3.19 -15.49 -6.92
N VAL A 203 -4.32 -15.21 -7.56
CA VAL A 203 -5.49 -14.62 -6.91
C VAL A 203 -6.34 -15.74 -6.32
N ILE A 204 -6.60 -15.67 -5.01
CA ILE A 204 -7.44 -16.61 -4.27
C ILE A 204 -8.79 -15.94 -4.02
N HIS A 205 -9.87 -16.53 -4.52
CA HIS A 205 -11.20 -15.91 -4.53
C HIS A 205 -12.20 -16.72 -3.70
N PHE A 206 -12.73 -16.12 -2.64
CA PHE A 206 -13.67 -16.74 -1.69
C PHE A 206 -15.13 -16.33 -1.95
N GLY A 207 -15.44 -15.85 -3.17
CA GLY A 207 -16.75 -15.30 -3.52
C GLY A 207 -16.88 -13.83 -3.12
N GLY A 208 -17.00 -13.56 -1.82
CA GLY A 208 -17.16 -12.22 -1.27
C GLY A 208 -15.85 -11.50 -0.92
N GLN A 209 -14.71 -12.19 -1.04
CA GLN A 209 -13.40 -11.67 -0.66
C GLN A 209 -12.33 -12.19 -1.63
N VAL A 210 -11.24 -11.44 -1.76
CA VAL A 210 -10.08 -11.74 -2.60
C VAL A 210 -8.79 -11.56 -1.82
N SER A 211 -7.93 -12.58 -1.81
CA SER A 211 -6.55 -12.48 -1.34
C SER A 211 -5.59 -12.80 -2.50
N VAL A 212 -4.32 -12.45 -2.35
CA VAL A 212 -3.27 -12.79 -3.32
C VAL A 212 -2.22 -13.62 -2.61
N LEU A 213 -1.81 -14.75 -3.22
CA LEU A 213 -0.71 -15.57 -2.71
C LEU A 213 0.58 -14.75 -2.72
N TYR A 214 1.07 -14.43 -1.53
CA TYR A 214 2.26 -13.62 -1.33
C TYR A 214 3.53 -14.48 -1.40
N GLU A 215 3.49 -15.62 -0.72
CA GLU A 215 4.57 -16.59 -0.69
C GLU A 215 3.99 -18.00 -0.52
N ASP A 216 4.32 -18.87 -1.47
CA ASP A 216 4.11 -20.31 -1.34
C ASP A 216 5.08 -20.84 -0.26
N ARG A 217 4.55 -21.47 0.79
CA ARG A 217 5.26 -22.14 1.89
C ARG A 217 4.67 -23.56 2.05
N GLY A 218 5.10 -24.32 3.06
CA GLY A 218 4.62 -25.69 3.24
C GLY A 218 4.83 -26.59 2.01
N VAL A 219 3.75 -27.16 1.51
CA VAL A 219 3.70 -28.05 0.34
C VAL A 219 3.68 -27.24 -0.95
N LYS A 220 4.81 -27.30 -1.68
CA LYS A 220 5.00 -26.55 -2.93
C LYS A 220 3.92 -26.84 -3.96
N GLY A 221 3.32 -25.78 -4.49
CA GLY A 221 2.27 -25.85 -5.50
C GLY A 221 0.93 -26.34 -4.97
N GLU A 222 0.69 -26.28 -3.66
CA GLU A 222 -0.61 -26.44 -3.04
C GLU A 222 -0.92 -25.20 -2.19
N ILE A 223 -2.20 -24.90 -1.98
CA ILE A 223 -2.58 -23.86 -1.00
C ILE A 223 -2.79 -24.54 0.35
N ASP A 224 -1.93 -24.25 1.32
CA ASP A 224 -1.97 -24.80 2.67
C ASP A 224 -1.81 -23.75 3.77
N ASP A 225 -1.92 -24.19 5.02
CA ASP A 225 -1.96 -23.35 6.22
C ASP A 225 -0.68 -22.52 6.46
N GLU A 226 0.45 -22.90 5.85
CA GLU A 226 1.73 -22.21 6.00
C GLU A 226 1.91 -21.07 4.98
N ASP A 227 1.17 -21.09 3.88
CA ASP A 227 1.25 -20.07 2.84
C ASP A 227 0.98 -18.68 3.39
N LEU A 228 1.70 -17.70 2.86
CA LEU A 228 1.41 -16.30 3.16
C LEU A 228 0.51 -15.71 2.08
N LEU A 229 -0.53 -15.02 2.52
CA LEU A 229 -1.43 -14.24 1.69
C LEU A 229 -1.21 -12.76 1.99
N ILE A 230 -1.30 -11.92 0.96
CA ILE A 230 -1.50 -10.48 1.13
C ILE A 230 -2.97 -10.17 0.86
N GLU A 231 -3.61 -9.50 1.81
CA GLU A 231 -5.04 -9.20 1.79
C GLU A 231 -5.32 -7.82 2.39
N SER A 232 -6.45 -7.23 2.04
CA SER A 232 -6.99 -6.06 2.74
C SER A 232 -8.35 -6.46 3.32
N TYR A 233 -8.43 -6.54 4.65
CA TYR A 233 -9.62 -6.95 5.37
C TYR A 233 -9.60 -6.43 6.82
N GLY A 234 -10.76 -6.06 7.35
CA GLY A 234 -10.90 -5.62 8.73
C GLY A 234 -10.11 -4.34 9.03
N THR A 235 -8.88 -4.49 9.52
CA THR A 235 -8.08 -3.35 9.98
C THR A 235 -7.26 -2.69 8.87
N GLY A 236 -6.97 -3.39 7.77
CA GLY A 236 -6.20 -2.85 6.67
C GLY A 236 -5.53 -3.89 5.80
N THR A 237 -4.54 -3.44 5.02
CA THR A 237 -3.70 -4.32 4.22
C THR A 237 -2.66 -5.01 5.11
N GLN A 238 -2.59 -6.33 5.02
CA GLN A 238 -1.72 -7.16 5.85
C GLN A 238 -1.21 -8.38 5.08
N ILE A 239 -0.09 -8.93 5.54
CA ILE A 239 0.40 -10.25 5.13
C ILE A 239 0.13 -11.21 6.27
N VAL A 240 -0.63 -12.28 6.00
CA VAL A 240 -1.07 -13.26 7.01
C VAL A 240 -0.84 -14.68 6.51
N ALA A 241 -0.65 -15.62 7.43
CA ALA A 241 -0.66 -17.03 7.05
C ALA A 241 -2.08 -17.44 6.64
N PHE A 242 -2.21 -18.41 5.73
CA PHE A 242 -3.53 -18.82 5.22
C PHE A 242 -4.44 -19.35 6.34
N ARG A 243 -3.88 -20.06 7.33
CA ARG A 243 -4.59 -20.48 8.54
C ARG A 243 -5.19 -19.33 9.37
N ASP A 244 -4.58 -18.16 9.29
CA ASP A 244 -4.96 -16.96 10.06
C ASP A 244 -5.85 -16.02 9.22
N CYS A 245 -6.11 -16.34 7.96
CA CYS A 245 -7.03 -15.60 7.09
C CYS A 245 -8.45 -15.72 7.62
N ALA A 246 -9.20 -14.60 7.63
CA ALA A 246 -10.60 -14.58 8.08
C ALA A 246 -11.54 -15.49 7.27
N TYR A 247 -11.09 -15.94 6.10
CA TYR A 247 -11.81 -16.84 5.19
C TYR A 247 -11.25 -18.26 5.16
N HIS A 248 -10.40 -18.63 6.12
CA HIS A 248 -9.92 -20.01 6.28
C HIS A 248 -11.09 -21.01 6.36
N GLY A 249 -10.91 -22.19 5.76
CA GLY A 249 -11.94 -23.24 5.67
C GLY A 249 -13.10 -22.95 4.70
N ARG A 250 -13.18 -21.75 4.09
CA ARG A 250 -14.17 -21.45 3.04
C ARG A 250 -13.71 -22.06 1.71
N LYS A 251 -14.68 -22.41 0.86
CA LYS A 251 -14.38 -22.79 -0.54
C LYS A 251 -13.81 -21.60 -1.27
N PHE A 252 -12.71 -21.81 -1.99
CA PHE A 252 -12.08 -20.80 -2.84
C PHE A 252 -11.83 -21.32 -4.25
N GLY A 253 -11.63 -20.39 -5.18
CA GLY A 253 -11.07 -20.66 -6.50
C GLY A 253 -9.72 -19.99 -6.68
N LEU A 254 -8.86 -20.60 -7.48
CA LEU A 254 -7.55 -20.07 -7.83
C LEU A 254 -7.57 -19.47 -9.23
N TYR A 255 -6.95 -18.32 -9.37
CA TYR A 255 -7.03 -17.52 -10.57
C TYR A 255 -5.69 -16.88 -10.92
N SER A 256 -5.44 -16.74 -12.22
CA SER A 256 -4.37 -15.92 -12.77
C SER A 256 -4.96 -14.69 -13.47
N TRP A 257 -4.17 -13.62 -13.58
CA TRP A 257 -4.54 -12.49 -14.41
C TRP A 257 -4.51 -12.85 -15.89
N LYS A 258 -5.53 -12.38 -16.65
CA LYS A 258 -5.58 -12.59 -18.10
C LYS A 258 -4.32 -12.07 -18.79
N LYS A 259 -3.79 -12.84 -19.75
CA LYS A 259 -2.59 -12.43 -20.53
C LYS A 259 -2.82 -11.17 -21.37
N LYS A 260 -4.06 -10.94 -21.82
CA LYS A 260 -4.45 -9.80 -22.66
C LYS A 260 -5.18 -8.74 -21.84
N LEU A 261 -4.45 -8.05 -20.97
CA LEU A 261 -4.91 -6.80 -20.34
C LEU A 261 -4.40 -5.60 -21.13
N SER A 262 -5.21 -4.54 -21.22
CA SER A 262 -4.80 -3.27 -21.83
C SER A 262 -3.80 -2.53 -20.94
N ARG A 263 -2.84 -1.80 -21.54
CA ARG A 263 -1.84 -0.98 -20.82
C ARG A 263 -2.28 0.48 -20.69
N LEU A 264 -1.81 1.13 -19.61
CA LEU A 264 -2.00 2.55 -19.24
C LEU A 264 -1.46 3.48 -20.33
#